data_AF-A0A4R3XQD4-F1
#
_entry.id   AF-A0A4R3XQD4-F1
#
_cell.length_a   1.000
_cell.length_b   1.000
_cell.length_c   1.000
_cell.angle_alpha   90.00
_cell.angle_beta   90.00
_cell.angle_gamma   90.00
#
_symmetry.space_group_name_H-M   'P 1'
#
loop_
_entity.id
_entity.type
_entity.pdbx_description
1 polymer ?
#
loop_
_entity_poly.entity_id
_entity_poly.type
_entity_poly.pdbx_seq_one_letter_code
_entity_poly.pdbx_strand_id
1 'polypeptide(L)'
;MSSIANREELDPADLAMIRDVLRTEGFRGLDAQKSSDAKRAASDFLQTEFHNGNRTRESLLLAIRRKQGSRPERSADDGLPLTEGLKRWQDEGGQ
;
A
#
# COMPACT_ATOMS: atom_id res chain seq x y z
N MET A 1 12.86 30.15 -4.17
CA MET A 1 11.63 29.72 -4.86
C MET A 1 11.60 28.21 -4.81
N SER A 2 10.79 27.63 -3.92
CA SER A 2 10.72 26.18 -3.77
C SER A 2 9.85 25.60 -4.88
N SER A 3 10.41 24.71 -5.69
CA SER A 3 9.69 23.97 -6.73
C SER A 3 8.50 23.24 -6.10
N ILE A 4 7.29 23.65 -6.48
CA ILE A 4 6.09 22.85 -6.27
C ILE A 4 6.35 21.58 -7.07
N ALA A 5 6.60 20.46 -6.39
CA ALA A 5 6.61 19.16 -7.02
C ALA A 5 5.25 19.02 -7.69
N ASN A 6 5.20 19.15 -9.02
CA ASN A 6 4.03 18.84 -9.80
C ASN A 6 3.73 17.37 -9.50
N ARG A 7 2.82 17.16 -8.56
CA ARG A 7 2.18 15.88 -8.31
C ARG A 7 1.40 15.67 -9.60
N GLU A 8 2.02 15.02 -10.58
CA GLU A 8 1.39 14.70 -11.86
C GLU A 8 0.00 14.18 -11.56
N GLU A 9 -0.99 15.00 -11.87
CA GLU A 9 -2.38 14.67 -11.63
C GLU A 9 -2.67 13.53 -12.59
N LEU A 10 -2.89 12.34 -12.04
CA LEU A 10 -3.16 11.15 -12.83
C LEU A 10 -4.34 11.41 -13.76
N ASP A 11 -4.20 11.02 -15.02
CA ASP A 11 -5.29 11.15 -15.97
C ASP A 11 -6.54 10.43 -15.44
N PRO A 12 -7.76 10.94 -15.73
CA PRO A 12 -9.00 10.33 -15.26
C PRO A 12 -9.12 8.84 -15.63
N ALA A 13 -8.58 8.43 -16.78
CA ALA A 13 -8.54 7.05 -17.24
C ALA A 13 -7.62 6.18 -16.36
N ASP A 14 -6.44 6.68 -16.00
CA ASP A 14 -5.49 5.98 -15.14
C ASP A 14 -6.03 5.85 -13.71
N LEU A 15 -6.67 6.91 -13.21
CA LEU A 15 -7.39 6.87 -11.94
C LEU A 15 -8.51 5.83 -11.95
N ALA A 16 -9.26 5.73 -13.05
CA ALA A 16 -10.32 4.73 -13.19
C ALA A 16 -9.74 3.30 -13.19
N MET A 17 -8.61 3.08 -13.86
CA MET A 17 -7.90 1.80 -13.86
C MET A 17 -7.41 1.43 -12.45
N ILE A 18 -6.73 2.33 -11.74
CA ILE A 18 -6.25 2.07 -10.37
C ILE A 18 -7.44 1.75 -9.44
N ARG A 19 -8.55 2.48 -9.58
CA ARG A 19 -9.79 2.20 -8.82
C ARG A 19 -10.37 0.82 -9.13
N ASP A 20 -10.31 0.39 -10.39
CA ASP A 20 -10.77 -0.93 -10.80
C ASP A 20 -9.90 -2.06 -10.22
N VAL A 21 -8.57 -1.86 -10.20
CA VAL A 21 -7.63 -2.79 -9.56
C VAL A 21 -7.95 -2.92 -8.06
N LEU A 22 -8.13 -1.80 -7.36
CA LEU A 22 -8.50 -1.80 -5.93
C LEU A 22 -9.84 -2.51 -5.68
N ARG A 23 -10.83 -2.31 -6.54
CA ARG A 23 -12.13 -2.99 -6.45
C ARG A 23 -11.98 -4.50 -6.67
N THR A 24 -11.22 -4.90 -7.67
CA THR A 24 -10.97 -6.31 -8.02
C THR A 24 -10.35 -7.07 -6.84
N GLU A 25 -9.47 -6.42 -6.09
CA GLU A 25 -8.76 -7.02 -4.95
C GLU A 25 -9.45 -6.76 -3.60
N GLY A 26 -10.70 -6.30 -3.61
CA GLY A 26 -11.51 -6.15 -2.39
C GLY A 26 -11.15 -4.96 -1.50
N PHE A 27 -10.42 -3.96 -2.02
CA PHE A 27 -10.13 -2.70 -1.32
C PHE A 27 -11.22 -1.64 -1.52
N ARG A 28 -12.25 -1.91 -2.32
CA ARG A 28 -13.35 -0.96 -2.59
C ARG A 28 -14.71 -1.67 -2.57
N GLY A 29 -15.72 -1.01 -1.99
CA GLY A 29 -17.08 -1.56 -1.81
C GLY A 29 -17.53 -1.52 -0.36
N LEU A 30 -18.85 -1.62 -0.12
CA LEU A 30 -19.43 -1.68 1.23
C LEU A 30 -18.96 -2.96 1.97
N ASP A 31 -18.78 -4.06 1.23
CA ASP A 31 -18.32 -5.35 1.74
C ASP A 31 -16.79 -5.52 1.71
N ALA A 32 -16.04 -4.45 1.44
CA ALA A 32 -14.59 -4.53 1.36
C ALA A 32 -14.01 -4.88 2.74
N GLN A 33 -13.62 -6.15 2.91
CA GLN A 33 -13.11 -6.75 4.15
C GLN A 33 -11.83 -6.10 4.69
N LYS A 34 -11.17 -5.25 3.90
CA LYS A 34 -9.93 -4.56 4.27
C LYS A 34 -10.23 -3.30 5.10
N SER A 35 -9.43 -3.05 6.12
CA SER A 35 -9.52 -1.83 6.95
C SER A 35 -9.29 -0.55 6.14
N SER A 36 -9.75 0.60 6.63
CA SER A 36 -9.51 1.91 6.00
C SER A 36 -8.02 2.17 5.72
N ASP A 37 -7.15 1.83 6.67
CA ASP A 37 -5.70 1.98 6.52
C ASP A 37 -5.14 1.07 5.44
N ALA A 38 -5.64 -0.17 5.34
CA ALA A 38 -5.24 -1.08 4.29
C ALA A 38 -5.68 -0.58 2.90
N LYS A 39 -6.85 0.05 2.80
CA LYS A 39 -7.34 0.69 1.57
C LYS A 39 -6.46 1.87 1.16
N ARG A 40 -6.09 2.73 2.11
CA ARG A 40 -5.19 3.86 1.88
C ARG A 40 -3.80 3.38 1.44
N ALA A 41 -3.21 2.44 2.17
CA ALA A 41 -1.91 1.88 1.85
C ALA A 41 -1.88 1.15 0.50
N ALA A 42 -2.97 0.50 0.09
CA ALA A 42 -3.09 -0.12 -1.23
C ALA A 42 -3.19 0.92 -2.35
N SER A 43 -3.95 2.00 -2.12
CA SER A 43 -4.05 3.12 -3.07
C SER A 43 -2.70 3.81 -3.27
N ASP A 44 -2.01 4.16 -2.18
CA ASP A 44 -0.71 4.82 -2.24
C ASP A 44 0.32 3.93 -2.93
N PHE A 45 0.33 2.63 -2.61
CA PHE A 45 1.20 1.66 -3.28
C PHE A 45 0.96 1.58 -4.79
N LEU A 46 -0.30 1.46 -5.24
CA LEU A 46 -0.59 1.37 -6.67
C LEU A 46 -0.22 2.66 -7.43
N GLN A 47 -0.36 3.83 -6.79
CA GLN A 47 0.12 5.09 -7.38
C GLN A 47 1.64 5.09 -7.53
N THR A 48 2.38 4.65 -6.50
CA THR A 48 3.84 4.51 -6.59
C THR A 48 4.24 3.55 -7.71
N GLU A 49 3.61 2.37 -7.81
CA GLU A 49 3.87 1.41 -8.89
C GLU A 49 3.60 1.99 -10.27
N PHE A 50 2.51 2.75 -10.41
CA PHE A 50 2.16 3.42 -11.67
C PHE A 50 3.23 4.44 -12.08
N HIS A 51 3.68 5.29 -11.15
CA HIS A 51 4.77 6.24 -11.40
C HIS A 51 6.11 5.54 -11.68
N ASN A 52 6.34 4.36 -11.13
CA ASN A 52 7.52 3.53 -11.39
C ASN A 52 7.48 2.78 -12.74
N GLY A 53 6.42 2.97 -13.54
CA GLY A 53 6.31 2.41 -14.89
C GLY A 53 5.34 1.23 -15.03
N ASN A 54 4.72 0.76 -13.95
CA ASN A 54 3.69 -0.27 -14.01
C ASN A 54 2.34 0.34 -14.41
N ARG A 55 2.22 0.76 -15.67
CA ARG A 55 1.07 1.52 -16.20
C ARG A 55 -0.06 0.69 -16.80
N THR A 56 -0.04 -0.63 -16.62
CA THR A 56 -1.11 -1.51 -17.11
C THR A 56 -1.88 -2.12 -15.95
N ARG A 57 -3.17 -2.40 -16.20
CA ARG A 57 -4.07 -3.04 -15.23
C ARG A 57 -3.49 -4.35 -14.69
N GLU A 58 -2.95 -5.17 -15.59
CA GLU A 58 -2.38 -6.49 -15.27
C GLU A 58 -1.13 -6.37 -14.40
N SER A 59 -0.21 -5.44 -14.74
CA SER A 59 0.99 -5.19 -13.93
C SER A 59 0.65 -4.71 -12.53
N LEU A 60 -0.36 -3.83 -12.41
CA LEU A 60 -0.84 -3.33 -11.12
C LEU A 60 -1.53 -4.43 -10.29
N LEU A 61 -2.33 -5.30 -10.92
CA LEU A 61 -2.92 -6.47 -10.25
C LEU A 61 -1.85 -7.45 -9.76
N LEU A 62 -0.83 -7.72 -10.58
CA LEU A 62 0.30 -8.54 -10.16
C LEU A 62 1.07 -7.90 -9.00
N ALA A 63 1.31 -6.59 -9.05
CA ALA A 63 2.02 -5.87 -7.99
C ALA A 63 1.29 -5.93 -6.65
N ILE A 64 -0.04 -5.68 -6.64
CA ILE A 64 -0.82 -5.72 -5.39
C ILE A 64 -0.99 -7.14 -4.85
N ARG A 65 -1.09 -8.16 -5.71
CA ARG A 65 -1.10 -9.56 -5.28
C ARG A 65 0.24 -9.99 -4.70
N ARG A 66 1.35 -9.61 -5.33
CA ARG A 66 2.70 -9.79 -4.77
C ARG A 66 2.79 -9.12 -3.41
N LYS A 67 2.35 -7.88 -3.26
CA LYS A 67 2.36 -7.19 -1.95
C LYS A 67 1.50 -7.89 -0.89
N GLN A 68 0.38 -8.48 -1.28
CA GLN A 68 -0.48 -9.26 -0.37
C GLN A 68 0.17 -10.59 0.04
N GLY A 69 0.81 -11.31 -0.88
CA GLY A 69 1.52 -12.57 -0.60
C GLY A 69 2.91 -12.40 0.02
N SER A 70 3.54 -11.23 -0.17
CA SER A 70 4.81 -10.84 0.46
C SER A 70 4.61 -10.16 1.81
N ARG A 71 3.36 -9.95 2.26
CA ARG A 71 3.11 -9.64 3.65
C ARG A 71 3.61 -10.86 4.43
N PRO A 72 4.61 -10.74 5.31
CA PRO A 72 4.96 -11.86 6.17
C PRO A 72 3.67 -12.22 6.88
N GLU A 73 3.28 -13.48 6.77
CA GLU A 73 2.34 -14.08 7.69
C GLU A 73 2.95 -13.83 9.08
N ARG A 74 2.58 -12.72 9.74
CA ARG A 74 2.47 -12.74 11.19
C ARG A 74 1.28 -13.63 11.47
N SER A 75 1.50 -14.92 11.26
CA SER A 75 0.81 -15.96 12.01
C SER A 75 0.95 -15.54 13.46
N ALA A 76 -0.18 -15.22 14.07
CA ALA A 76 -0.28 -15.43 15.49
C ALA A 76 0.13 -16.88 15.75
N ASP A 77 0.91 -17.10 16.80
CA ASP A 77 1.47 -18.39 17.22
C ASP A 77 2.82 -18.76 16.56
N ASP A 78 3.89 -18.14 17.02
CA ASP A 78 4.98 -18.92 17.61
C ASP A 78 5.81 -18.02 18.52
N GLY A 79 5.95 -18.44 19.78
CA GLY A 79 6.69 -17.69 20.79
C GLY A 79 8.18 -17.60 20.46
N LEU A 80 8.83 -16.61 21.09
CA LEU A 80 10.28 -16.36 21.21
C LEU A 80 10.87 -15.29 20.26
N PRO A 81 11.93 -14.61 20.72
CA PRO A 81 11.88 -13.47 21.62
C PRO A 81 12.04 -12.16 20.83
N LEU A 82 11.53 -11.08 21.40
CA LEU A 82 11.71 -9.71 20.91
C LEU A 82 13.20 -9.45 20.62
N THR A 83 13.61 -9.56 19.36
CA THR A 83 14.95 -9.13 18.96
C THR A 83 15.05 -7.62 19.17
N GLU A 84 16.06 -7.24 19.96
CA GLU A 84 16.58 -5.94 20.38
C GLU A 84 16.33 -4.70 19.48
N GLY A 85 15.95 -4.88 18.21
CA GLY A 85 15.65 -3.81 17.26
C GLY A 85 14.40 -2.98 17.56
N LEU A 86 13.44 -3.49 18.35
CA LEU A 86 12.22 -2.75 18.72
C LEU A 86 12.42 -1.82 19.93
N LYS A 87 13.53 -1.96 20.67
CA LYS A 87 13.81 -1.15 21.87
C LYS A 87 14.31 0.26 21.53
N ARG A 88 14.79 0.50 20.31
CA ARG A 88 15.38 1.78 19.89
C ARG A 88 14.40 2.85 19.40
N TRP A 89 13.11 2.53 19.27
CA TRP A 89 12.11 3.47 18.76
C TRP A 89 11.16 4.04 19.83
N GLN A 90 11.36 3.66 21.10
CA GLN A 90 10.48 4.07 22.20
C GLN A 90 11.12 5.08 23.18
N ASP A 91 12.36 5.52 22.94
CA ASP A 91 13.13 6.33 23.90
C ASP A 91 13.39 7.79 23.48
N GLU A 92 12.92 8.23 22.30
CA GLU A 92 13.19 9.61 21.80
C GLU A 92 11.94 10.51 21.73
N GLY A 93 10.85 10.13 22.39
CA GLY A 93 9.55 10.81 22.23
C GLY A 93 8.89 11.33 23.50
N GLY A 94 9.61 11.50 24.61
CA GLY A 94 9.01 11.91 25.87
C GLY A 94 9.93 12.68 26.80
N GLN A 95 10.20 13.94 26.45
CA GLN A 95 10.22 15.08 27.38
C GLN A 95 10.14 16.40 26.61
#